data_AF-A0AAV2HFQ7-F1
#
_entry.id   AF-A0AAV2HFQ7-F1
#
_cell.length_a   1.000
_cell.length_b   1.000
_cell.length_c   1.000
_cell.angle_alpha   90.00
_cell.angle_beta   90.00
_cell.angle_gamma   90.00
#
_symmetry.space_group_name_H-M   'P 1'
#
loop_
_entity.id
_entity.type
_entity.pdbx_description
1 polymer ?
#
loop_
_entity_poly.entity_id
_entity_poly.type
_entity_poly.pdbx_seq_one_letter_code
_entity_poly.pdbx_strand_id
1 'polypeptide(L)'
;MTTLSKADLKAATMKRKLHVMIRNTLKEFCIHFVYLLVVCSLCYSNRSDGDHLLYNVISDALIQKTTNNTGFNHVNTSRDYINWLNSTLRPWLFSENNKMHDPNGTDREYYTDDMNLYRLGEPRIRQLRMKKEDCSFEGIR
;
A
#
# COMPACT_ATOMS: atom_id res chain seq x y z
N MET A 1 33.44 51.67 43.04
CA MET A 1 33.17 50.24 42.79
C MET A 1 32.00 49.82 43.66
N THR A 2 30.80 49.69 43.09
CA THR A 2 29.61 49.24 43.82
C THR A 2 29.67 47.72 43.98
N THR A 3 29.81 47.26 45.22
CA THR A 3 29.84 45.82 45.55
C THR A 3 28.44 45.26 45.35
N LEU A 4 28.27 44.38 44.35
CA LEU A 4 27.00 43.71 44.07
C LEU A 4 26.52 42.92 45.30
N SER A 5 25.25 43.06 45.67
CA SER A 5 24.66 42.31 46.79
C SER A 5 24.63 40.81 46.49
N LYS A 6 24.88 39.98 47.50
CA LYS A 6 24.85 38.51 47.38
C LYS A 6 23.49 38.00 46.86
N ALA A 7 22.40 38.74 47.12
CA ALA A 7 21.07 38.43 46.62
C ALA A 7 20.96 38.62 45.09
N ASP A 8 21.51 39.70 44.56
CA ASP A 8 21.50 40.00 43.12
C ASP A 8 22.32 38.98 42.34
N LEU A 9 23.45 38.54 42.93
CA LEU A 9 24.28 37.49 42.34
C LEU A 9 23.53 36.15 42.26
N LYS A 10 22.76 35.78 43.31
CA LYS A 10 21.92 34.58 43.30
C LYS A 10 20.81 34.66 42.26
N ALA A 11 20.12 35.81 42.16
CA ALA A 11 19.08 36.03 41.17
C ALA A 11 19.62 35.95 39.72
N ALA A 12 20.78 36.55 39.45
CA ALA A 12 21.45 36.47 38.15
C ALA A 12 21.87 35.04 37.80
N THR A 13 22.34 34.27 38.78
CA THR A 13 22.72 32.86 38.60
C THR A 13 21.51 31.98 38.28
N MET A 14 20.38 32.23 38.94
CA MET A 14 19.12 31.52 38.68
C MET A 14 18.58 31.80 37.27
N LYS A 15 18.60 33.07 36.84
CA LYS A 15 18.23 33.45 35.46
C LYS A 15 19.13 32.75 34.43
N ARG A 16 20.44 32.69 34.66
CA ARG A 16 21.37 31.96 33.78
C ARG A 16 21.04 30.47 33.67
N LYS A 17 20.76 29.80 34.79
CA LYS A 17 20.38 28.38 34.79
C LYS A 17 19.08 28.15 34.00
N LEU A 18 18.07 29.02 34.18
CA LEU A 18 16.82 28.96 33.43
C LEU A 18 17.06 29.12 31.93
N HIS A 19 17.84 30.13 31.51
CA HIS A 19 18.18 30.35 30.11
C HIS A 19 18.92 29.16 29.48
N VAL A 20 19.84 28.52 30.22
CA VAL A 20 20.56 27.34 29.74
C VAL A 20 19.61 26.13 29.60
N MET A 21 18.72 25.92 30.59
CA MET A 21 17.74 24.83 30.54
C MET A 21 16.78 25.01 29.36
N ILE A 22 16.18 26.19 29.20
CA ILE A 22 15.27 26.51 28.09
C ILE A 22 15.98 26.33 26.75
N ARG A 23 17.23 26.79 26.62
CA ARG A 23 18.01 26.64 25.38
C ARG A 23 18.28 25.17 25.03
N ASN A 24 18.57 24.33 26.02
CA ASN A 24 18.77 22.89 25.78
C ASN A 24 17.47 22.20 25.37
N THR A 25 16.38 22.45 26.10
CA THR A 25 15.06 21.89 25.76
C THR A 25 14.59 22.35 24.38
N LEU A 26 14.79 23.62 24.03
CA LEU A 26 14.45 24.15 22.71
C LEU A 26 15.29 23.46 21.61
N LYS A 27 16.59 23.23 21.85
CA LYS A 27 17.45 22.52 20.91
C LYS A 27 16.97 21.09 20.68
N GLU A 28 16.63 20.36 21.74
CA GLU A 28 16.08 19.01 21.63
C GLU A 28 14.76 19.01 20.86
N PHE A 29 13.85 19.94 21.18
CA PHE A 29 12.58 20.08 20.47
C PHE A 29 12.78 20.36 18.97
N CYS A 30 13.70 21.26 18.61
CA CYS A 30 14.01 21.53 17.20
C CYS A 30 14.53 20.29 16.47
N ILE A 31 15.36 19.46 17.10
CA ILE A 31 15.85 18.21 16.50
C ILE A 31 14.70 17.23 16.26
N HIS A 32 13.80 17.07 17.24
CA HIS A 32 12.63 16.20 17.11
C HIS A 32 11.64 16.71 16.06
N PHE A 33 11.47 18.03 15.96
CA PHE A 33 10.63 18.65 14.95
C PHE A 33 11.19 18.42 13.53
N VAL A 34 12.49 18.61 13.32
CA VAL A 34 13.15 18.29 12.04
C VAL A 34 13.02 16.80 11.72
N TYR A 35 13.20 15.92 12.70
CA TYR A 35 12.98 14.49 12.53
C TYR A 35 11.56 14.16 12.05
N LEU A 36 10.54 14.75 12.68
CA LEU A 36 9.14 14.57 12.26
C LEU A 36 8.91 15.07 10.83
N LEU A 37 9.49 16.21 10.44
CA LEU A 37 9.39 16.70 9.05
C LEU A 37 10.00 15.72 8.05
N VAL A 38 11.14 15.11 8.38
CA VAL A 38 11.77 14.08 7.53
C VAL A 38 10.85 12.86 7.39
N VAL A 39 10.30 12.37 8.51
CA VAL A 39 9.37 11.23 8.48
C VAL A 39 8.12 11.56 7.67
N CYS A 40 7.52 12.73 7.87
CA CYS A 40 6.36 13.19 7.10
C CYS A 40 6.68 13.28 5.61
N SER A 41 7.86 13.80 5.25
CA SER A 41 8.30 13.88 3.85
C SER A 41 8.48 12.51 3.22
N LEU A 42 9.06 11.54 3.94
CA LEU A 42 9.20 10.16 3.46
C LEU A 42 7.84 9.48 3.28
N CYS A 43 6.92 9.67 4.23
CA CYS A 43 5.56 9.14 4.12
C CYS A 43 4.81 9.73 2.93
N TYR A 44 4.92 11.03 2.70
CA TYR A 44 4.26 11.71 1.59
C TYR A 44 4.91 11.36 0.24
N SER A 45 6.25 11.27 0.16
CA SER A 45 6.94 10.95 -1.09
C SER A 45 6.72 9.51 -1.56
N ASN A 46 6.50 8.57 -0.64
CA ASN A 46 6.32 7.16 -0.97
C ASN A 46 4.89 6.81 -1.38
N ARG A 47 3.92 7.70 -1.18
CA ARG A 47 2.51 7.42 -1.46
C ARG A 47 1.96 8.48 -2.41
N SER A 48 1.39 8.02 -3.51
CA SER A 48 0.82 8.90 -4.53
C SER A 48 -0.71 8.90 -4.44
N ASP A 49 -1.34 10.02 -4.77
CA ASP A 49 -2.80 10.09 -4.92
C ASP A 49 -3.31 9.13 -6.01
N GLY A 50 -2.44 8.79 -6.98
CA GLY A 50 -2.73 7.85 -8.06
C GLY A 50 -2.86 6.38 -7.61
N ASP A 51 -2.33 6.01 -6.44
CA ASP A 51 -2.34 4.63 -5.96
C ASP A 51 -3.78 4.13 -5.71
N HIS A 52 -4.65 5.03 -5.24
CA HIS A 52 -6.06 4.72 -5.01
C HIS A 52 -6.83 4.53 -6.33
N LEU A 53 -6.51 5.35 -7.34
CA LEU A 53 -7.11 5.21 -8.66
C LEU A 53 -6.71 3.87 -9.29
N LEU A 54 -5.43 3.51 -9.20
CA LEU A 54 -4.92 2.23 -9.69
C LEU A 54 -5.62 1.04 -9.03
N TYR A 55 -5.75 1.09 -7.70
CA TYR A 55 -6.48 0.07 -6.96
C TYR A 55 -7.94 -0.07 -7.42
N ASN A 56 -8.62 1.06 -7.64
CA ASN A 56 -10.01 1.05 -8.09
C ASN A 56 -10.16 0.48 -9.49
N VAL A 57 -9.25 0.80 -10.42
CA VAL A 57 -9.27 0.23 -11.78
C VAL A 57 -9.15 -1.29 -11.74
N ILE A 58 -8.20 -1.83 -10.97
CA ILE A 58 -8.01 -3.28 -10.84
C ILE A 58 -9.20 -3.94 -10.12
N SER A 59 -9.69 -3.30 -9.05
CA SER A 59 -10.82 -3.79 -8.26
C SER A 59 -12.11 -3.82 -9.08
N ASP A 60 -12.39 -2.77 -9.85
CA ASP A 60 -13.59 -2.69 -10.68
C ASP A 60 -13.56 -3.73 -11.82
N ALA A 61 -12.39 -3.95 -12.42
CA ALA A 61 -12.22 -4.92 -13.49
C ALA A 61 -12.32 -6.39 -13.03
N LEU A 62 -11.76 -6.73 -11.86
CA LEU A 62 -11.61 -8.13 -11.43
C LEU A 62 -12.55 -8.56 -10.31
N ILE A 63 -12.82 -7.66 -9.36
CA ILE A 63 -13.51 -7.97 -8.09
C ILE A 63 -14.98 -7.58 -8.18
N GLN A 64 -15.26 -6.36 -8.63
CA GLN A 64 -16.61 -5.84 -8.76
C GLN A 64 -17.29 -6.41 -10.02
N LYS A 65 -18.61 -6.37 -10.03
CA LYS A 65 -19.40 -6.85 -11.17
C LYS A 65 -19.42 -5.77 -12.24
N THR A 66 -18.60 -5.94 -13.28
CA THR A 66 -18.77 -5.19 -14.53
C THR A 66 -20.01 -5.70 -15.26
N THR A 67 -20.65 -4.82 -16.03
CA THR A 67 -22.01 -4.97 -16.59
C THR A 67 -22.28 -6.30 -17.32
N ASN A 68 -21.23 -6.98 -17.83
CA ASN A 68 -21.32 -8.22 -18.61
C ASN A 68 -20.58 -9.42 -18.00
N ASN A 69 -19.75 -9.24 -16.95
CA ASN A 69 -18.93 -10.31 -16.37
C ASN A 69 -19.19 -10.46 -14.86
N THR A 70 -19.23 -11.70 -14.37
CA THR A 70 -19.32 -11.95 -12.93
C THR A 70 -18.00 -11.54 -12.28
N GLY A 71 -18.01 -10.57 -11.37
CA GLY A 71 -16.84 -10.22 -10.56
C GLY A 71 -16.50 -11.32 -9.55
N PHE A 72 -15.28 -11.33 -9.03
CA PHE A 72 -14.84 -12.35 -8.07
C PHE A 72 -15.76 -12.45 -6.84
N ASN A 73 -16.37 -11.35 -6.40
CA ASN A 73 -17.27 -11.32 -5.24
C ASN A 73 -18.53 -12.20 -5.38
N HIS A 74 -18.87 -12.65 -6.58
CA HIS A 74 -20.05 -13.47 -6.85
C HIS A 74 -19.73 -14.95 -7.06
N VAL A 75 -18.46 -15.34 -6.85
CA VAL A 75 -18.00 -16.72 -7.02
C VAL A 75 -18.40 -17.54 -5.79
N ASN A 76 -19.44 -18.35 -5.94
CA ASN A 76 -19.96 -19.21 -4.86
C ASN A 76 -19.59 -20.69 -5.03
N THR A 77 -19.40 -21.14 -6.27
CA THR A 77 -19.09 -22.53 -6.58
C THR A 77 -17.75 -22.66 -7.30
N SER A 78 -17.18 -23.87 -7.29
CA SER A 78 -15.96 -24.17 -8.05
C SER A 78 -16.16 -23.96 -9.56
N ARG A 79 -17.39 -24.13 -10.07
CA ARG A 79 -17.70 -23.86 -11.48
C ARG A 79 -17.64 -22.37 -11.77
N ASP A 80 -18.21 -21.55 -10.89
CA ASP A 80 -18.17 -20.08 -11.03
C ASP A 80 -16.74 -19.56 -10.98
N TYR A 81 -15.88 -20.18 -10.16
CA TYR A 81 -14.46 -19.84 -10.09
C TYR A 81 -13.74 -20.11 -11.41
N ILE A 82 -13.92 -21.29 -12.00
CA ILE A 82 -13.32 -21.62 -13.30
C ILE A 82 -13.89 -20.73 -14.41
N ASN A 83 -15.19 -20.41 -14.35
CA ASN A 83 -15.81 -19.50 -15.29
C ASN A 83 -15.19 -18.11 -15.19
N TRP A 84 -15.09 -17.54 -13.98
CA TRP A 84 -14.45 -16.24 -13.73
C TRP A 84 -12.99 -16.20 -14.20
N LEU A 85 -12.23 -17.27 -13.96
CA LEU A 85 -10.85 -17.38 -14.45
C LEU A 85 -10.77 -17.24 -15.97
N ASN A 86 -11.66 -17.92 -16.70
CA ASN A 86 -11.64 -17.95 -18.16
C ASN A 86 -12.28 -16.72 -18.80
N SER A 87 -13.38 -16.21 -18.25
CA SER A 87 -14.17 -15.11 -18.83
C SER A 87 -13.67 -13.73 -18.43
N THR A 88 -13.03 -13.61 -17.26
CA THR A 88 -12.68 -12.32 -16.66
C THR A 88 -11.16 -12.20 -16.48
N LEU A 89 -10.55 -13.07 -15.67
CA LEU A 89 -9.13 -12.90 -15.32
C LEU A 89 -8.19 -13.08 -16.51
N ARG A 90 -8.37 -14.17 -17.28
CA ARG A 90 -7.52 -14.48 -18.44
C ARG A 90 -7.55 -13.37 -19.50
N PRO A 91 -8.71 -12.92 -20.02
CA PRO A 91 -8.73 -11.87 -21.04
C PRO A 91 -8.24 -10.53 -20.49
N TRP A 92 -8.48 -10.21 -19.21
CA TRP A 92 -7.95 -9.00 -18.61
C TRP A 92 -6.41 -9.01 -18.50
N LEU A 93 -5.83 -10.16 -18.12
CA LEU A 93 -4.38 -10.28 -17.95
C LEU A 93 -3.64 -10.44 -19.29
N PHE A 94 -4.28 -11.08 -20.27
CA PHE A 94 -3.74 -11.38 -21.59
C PHE A 94 -4.69 -10.82 -22.67
N SER A 95 -4.79 -9.50 -22.77
CA SER A 95 -5.70 -8.86 -23.72
C SER A 95 -5.22 -9.09 -25.16
N GLU A 96 -6.07 -9.72 -25.96
CA GLU A 96 -5.81 -9.96 -27.39
C GLU A 96 -5.96 -8.66 -28.20
N ASN A 97 -6.73 -7.70 -27.69
CA ASN A 97 -6.97 -6.40 -28.33
C ASN A 97 -5.70 -5.55 -28.43
N ASN A 98 -4.76 -5.74 -27.49
CA ASN A 98 -3.48 -5.04 -27.48
C ASN A 98 -2.58 -5.42 -28.66
N LYS A 99 -2.86 -6.56 -29.32
CA LYS A 99 -2.14 -7.03 -30.51
C LYS A 99 -2.63 -6.40 -31.81
N MET A 100 -3.83 -5.82 -31.85
CA MET A 100 -4.44 -5.28 -33.07
C MET A 100 -3.98 -3.86 -33.44
N HIS A 101 -3.37 -3.11 -32.51
CA HIS A 101 -3.19 -1.66 -32.68
C HIS A 101 -1.75 -1.21 -33.03
N ASP A 102 -0.78 -2.12 -33.22
CA ASP A 102 0.56 -1.74 -33.71
C ASP A 102 1.35 -2.95 -34.28
N PRO A 103 1.76 -2.94 -35.55
CA PRO A 103 2.62 -3.99 -36.11
C PRO A 103 4.09 -3.93 -35.65
N ASN A 104 4.53 -2.87 -34.93
CA ASN A 104 5.94 -2.65 -34.59
C ASN A 104 6.30 -2.64 -33.09
N GLY A 105 5.36 -2.81 -32.16
CA GLY A 105 5.61 -2.68 -30.71
C GLY A 105 5.86 -4.00 -29.98
N THR A 106 7.13 -4.31 -29.66
CA THR A 106 7.56 -5.61 -29.09
C THR A 106 7.10 -5.91 -27.66
N ASP A 107 6.59 -4.92 -26.92
CA ASP A 107 6.35 -5.06 -25.47
C ASP A 107 4.87 -4.94 -25.05
N ARG A 108 3.93 -4.73 -25.98
CA ARG A 108 2.49 -4.57 -25.64
C ARG A 108 1.82 -5.86 -25.15
N GLU A 109 2.42 -7.03 -25.39
CA GLU A 109 1.91 -8.32 -24.88
C GLU A 109 2.07 -8.47 -23.36
N TYR A 110 2.90 -7.62 -22.75
CA TYR A 110 3.10 -7.57 -21.32
C TYR A 110 2.18 -6.58 -20.63
N TYR A 111 1.35 -5.80 -21.35
CA TYR A 111 0.36 -4.95 -20.71
C TYR A 111 -0.95 -5.71 -20.48
N THR A 112 -1.64 -5.39 -19.40
CA THR A 112 -3.02 -5.87 -19.17
C THR A 112 -3.99 -5.19 -20.13
N ASP A 113 -5.28 -5.50 -20.02
CA ASP A 113 -6.34 -4.80 -20.77
C ASP A 113 -6.32 -3.28 -20.52
N ASP A 114 -5.81 -2.83 -19.36
CA ASP A 114 -5.40 -1.45 -19.17
C ASP A 114 -3.93 -1.27 -19.57
N MET A 115 -3.70 -0.39 -20.57
CA MET A 115 -2.38 -0.06 -21.12
C MET A 115 -1.45 0.68 -20.15
N ASN A 116 -1.95 1.11 -18.98
CA ASN A 116 -1.12 1.71 -17.93
C ASN A 116 -0.53 0.66 -16.97
N LEU A 117 -0.95 -0.60 -17.10
CA LEU A 117 -0.57 -1.68 -16.20
C LEU A 117 0.33 -2.69 -16.91
N TYR A 118 1.62 -2.66 -16.58
CA TYR A 118 2.61 -3.61 -17.07
C TYR A 118 2.66 -4.86 -16.20
N ARG A 119 2.51 -6.03 -16.82
CA ARG A 119 2.58 -7.35 -16.20
C ARG A 119 4.04 -7.78 -16.07
N LEU A 120 4.48 -7.95 -14.83
CA LEU A 120 5.80 -8.49 -14.51
C LEU A 120 5.73 -10.02 -14.43
N GLY A 121 6.21 -10.69 -15.49
CA GLY A 121 6.30 -12.15 -15.55
C GLY A 121 4.95 -12.85 -15.76
N GLU A 122 4.90 -14.12 -15.36
CA GLU A 122 3.72 -14.98 -15.54
C GLU A 122 2.97 -15.17 -14.21
N PRO A 123 1.62 -15.19 -14.22
CA PRO A 123 0.82 -15.48 -13.03
C PRO A 123 1.04 -16.92 -12.56
N ARG A 124 1.04 -17.14 -11.24
CA ARG A 124 1.20 -18.47 -10.64
C ARG A 124 -0.04 -18.87 -9.84
N ILE A 125 -0.66 -19.98 -10.23
CA ILE A 125 -1.75 -20.61 -9.45
C ILE A 125 -1.14 -21.55 -8.42
N ARG A 126 -1.57 -21.43 -7.16
CA ARG A 126 -1.20 -22.35 -6.07
C ARG A 126 -2.46 -23.01 -5.51
N GLN A 127 -2.43 -24.32 -5.35
CA GLN A 127 -3.54 -25.09 -4.77
C GLN A 127 -3.05 -25.85 -3.53
N LEU A 128 -3.72 -25.64 -2.40
CA LEU A 128 -3.53 -26.44 -1.21
C LEU A 128 -4.54 -27.60 -1.23
N ARG A 129 -4.10 -28.79 -0.81
CA ARG A 129 -4.93 -29.99 -0.73
C ARG A 129 -4.74 -30.61 0.65
N MET A 130 -5.84 -31.10 1.22
CA MET A 130 -5.79 -31.87 2.46
C MET A 130 -5.51 -33.34 2.15
N LYS A 131 -4.83 -34.03 3.07
CA LYS A 131 -4.68 -35.47 3.00
C LYS A 131 -6.07 -36.11 3.14
N LYS A 132 -6.30 -37.19 2.40
CA LYS A 132 -7.48 -38.02 2.60
C LYS A 132 -7.32 -38.74 3.93
N GLU A 133 -7.92 -38.21 4.98
CA GLU A 133 -8.10 -38.91 6.24
C GLU A 133 -9.54 -39.41 6.30
N ASP A 134 -9.72 -40.59 6.88
CA ASP A 134 -11.04 -41.13 7.17
C ASP A 134 -11.61 -40.33 8.35
N CYS A 135 -12.24 -39.18 8.04
CA CYS A 135 -13.05 -38.49 9.03
C CYS A 135 -14.11 -39.47 9.52
N SER A 136 -14.03 -39.90 10.77
CA SER A 136 -15.11 -40.64 11.41
C SER A 136 -16.32 -39.71 11.49
N PHE A 137 -17.36 -40.00 10.72
CA PHE A 137 -18.67 -39.38 10.85
C PHE A 137 -19.31 -39.84 12.18
N GLU A 138 -18.85 -39.31 13.31
CA GLU A 138 -19.57 -39.45 14.58
C GLU A 138 -20.64 -38.36 14.65
N GLY A 139 -21.88 -38.69 14.27
CA GLY A 139 -23.00 -37.76 14.50
C GLY A 139 -24.22 -37.83 13.58
N ILE A 140 -24.45 -38.91 12.82
CA ILE A 140 -25.75 -39.14 12.19
C ILE A 140 -26.16 -40.59 12.49
N ARG A 141 -26.83 -40.78 13.62
CA ARG A 141 -27.62 -41.99 13.91
C ARG A 141 -29.02 -41.57 14.31
#